data_AF-B0ZRQ4-F1
#
_entry.id   AF-B0ZRQ4-F1
#
_cell.length_a   1.000
_cell.length_b   1.000
_cell.length_c   1.000
_cell.angle_alpha   90.00
_cell.angle_beta   90.00
_cell.angle_gamma   90.00
#
_symmetry.space_group_name_H-M   'P 1'
#
loop_
_entity.id
_entity.type
_entity.pdbx_description
1 polymer ?
#
loop_
_entity_poly.entity_id
_entity_poly.type
_entity_poly.pdbx_seq_one_letter_code
_entity_poly.pdbx_strand_id
1 'polypeptide(L)'
;EAITLSSAQDHFNLERLEFLGDRYLNYKITLTTLLEHPSWSINEVINRMRFLTKNKKLFRLGAGRRIPYYIVGCPFNQNKSWVPPGFVINQTVSELSIAMSREYTHQPLTKKAIADCVEGLIGYLCLVCGRNSVLRFMRWLGFEISECLDGIQELIPSIDFRTNLYSETANSVETILNYSFRNRSLLMLALTHKSYSGLESISYEKLAFLGDTLLIYQICLFLYTQYTDYQPKDYHLLLEYLTCNRMYGIVAIASDLCKFLLHKSRELTLQIDEIYQALEADDVQSFSSTVQSGCSYKMKTTLLLEKLSIEQFVPKELGDTFAAVVAAVFLDNYPDEDTAGRIINSLLNPIFDVKYTCE
;
A
#
# COMPACT_ATOMS: atom_id res chain seq x y z
N GLU A 1 -3.59 21.74 -7.65
CA GLU A 1 -4.32 20.51 -7.26
C GLU A 1 -4.16 20.18 -5.77
N ALA A 2 -2.99 19.76 -5.28
CA ALA A 2 -2.78 19.30 -3.90
C ALA A 2 -3.20 20.25 -2.75
N ILE A 3 -3.34 21.55 -3.04
CA ILE A 3 -3.73 22.60 -2.08
C ILE A 3 -5.18 23.04 -2.23
N THR A 4 -5.95 22.45 -3.14
CA THR A 4 -7.32 22.88 -3.48
C THR A 4 -8.32 21.87 -2.93
N LEU A 5 -9.19 22.30 -2.02
CA LEU A 5 -10.25 21.46 -1.45
C LEU A 5 -11.41 21.29 -2.44
N SER A 6 -12.16 20.20 -2.34
CA SER A 6 -13.41 20.02 -3.12
C SER A 6 -14.45 21.10 -2.82
N SER A 7 -14.44 21.67 -1.61
CA SER A 7 -15.27 22.82 -1.24
C SER A 7 -14.94 24.11 -2.00
N ALA A 8 -13.78 24.20 -2.67
CA ALA A 8 -13.44 25.33 -3.51
C ALA A 8 -14.21 25.34 -4.85
N GLN A 9 -14.86 24.23 -5.23
CA GLN A 9 -15.64 24.11 -6.48
C GLN A 9 -14.84 24.50 -7.74
N ASP A 10 -13.54 24.23 -7.73
CA ASP A 10 -12.68 24.39 -8.90
C ASP A 10 -12.76 23.14 -9.79
N HIS A 11 -12.18 23.19 -10.99
CA HIS A 11 -12.15 22.07 -11.93
C HIS A 11 -11.30 20.88 -11.45
N PHE A 12 -10.49 21.06 -10.42
CA PHE A 12 -9.62 20.04 -9.83
C PHE A 12 -9.64 20.16 -8.30
N ASN A 13 -9.35 19.05 -7.61
CA ASN A 13 -9.28 19.00 -6.16
C ASN A 13 -8.19 18.04 -5.69
N LEU A 14 -7.90 18.03 -4.39
CA LEU A 14 -6.84 17.20 -3.82
C LEU A 14 -7.22 15.75 -3.56
N GLU A 15 -8.47 15.32 -3.74
CA GLU A 15 -8.99 14.03 -3.21
C GLU A 15 -8.21 12.82 -3.75
N ARG A 16 -7.85 12.82 -5.04
CA ARG A 16 -7.05 11.73 -5.63
C ARG A 16 -5.60 11.73 -5.10
N LEU A 17 -5.04 12.92 -4.88
CA LEU A 17 -3.67 13.08 -4.34
C LEU A 17 -3.60 12.74 -2.85
N GLU A 18 -4.61 13.14 -2.07
CA GLU A 18 -4.79 12.74 -0.67
C GLU A 18 -4.81 11.23 -0.57
N PHE A 19 -5.63 10.59 -1.39
CA PHE A 19 -5.77 9.14 -1.38
C PHE A 19 -4.44 8.43 -1.64
N LEU A 20 -3.66 8.87 -2.63
CA LEU A 20 -2.33 8.32 -2.90
C LEU A 20 -1.35 8.62 -1.75
N GLY A 21 -1.38 9.83 -1.22
CA GLY A 21 -0.51 10.31 -0.16
C GLY A 21 -0.69 9.57 1.17
N ASP A 22 -1.93 9.29 1.56
CA ASP A 22 -2.26 8.46 2.73
C ASP A 22 -1.64 7.07 2.61
N ARG A 23 -1.75 6.42 1.44
CA ARG A 23 -1.18 5.07 1.24
C ARG A 23 0.34 5.08 1.25
N TYR A 24 0.97 6.06 0.61
CA TYR A 24 2.42 6.23 0.70
C TYR A 24 2.87 6.45 2.15
N LEU A 25 2.16 7.30 2.89
CA LEU A 25 2.47 7.64 4.27
C LEU A 25 2.39 6.40 5.18
N ASN A 26 1.33 5.61 5.07
CA ASN A 26 1.15 4.36 5.81
C ASN A 26 2.26 3.34 5.50
N TYR A 27 2.60 3.15 4.22
CA TYR A 27 3.73 2.30 3.78
C TYR A 27 5.05 2.80 4.38
N LYS A 28 5.39 4.08 4.22
CA LYS A 28 6.70 4.59 4.61
C LYS A 28 6.90 4.58 6.11
N ILE A 29 5.85 4.89 6.89
CA ILE A 29 5.91 4.81 8.36
C ILE A 29 6.04 3.36 8.81
N THR A 30 5.31 2.42 8.18
CA THR A 30 5.41 0.99 8.50
C THR A 30 6.82 0.48 8.27
N LEU A 31 7.39 0.75 7.08
CA LEU A 31 8.77 0.40 6.75
C LEU A 31 9.76 0.99 7.76
N THR A 32 9.67 2.30 8.01
CA THR A 32 10.58 2.99 8.93
C THR A 32 10.51 2.40 10.34
N THR A 33 9.30 2.17 10.84
CA THR A 33 9.09 1.62 12.20
C THR A 33 9.64 0.20 12.32
N LEU A 34 9.47 -0.63 11.29
CA LEU A 34 10.00 -1.99 11.27
C LEU A 34 11.54 -2.01 11.26
N LEU A 35 12.17 -1.09 10.53
CA LEU A 35 13.63 -1.01 10.44
C LEU A 35 14.26 -0.36 11.68
N GLU A 36 13.59 0.58 12.32
CA GLU A 36 14.08 1.22 13.56
C GLU A 36 13.84 0.37 14.81
N HIS A 37 12.79 -0.46 14.79
CA HIS A 37 12.40 -1.31 15.91
C HIS A 37 12.12 -2.76 15.50
N PRO A 38 13.12 -3.52 15.04
CA PRO A 38 12.93 -4.91 14.58
C PRO A 38 12.38 -5.85 15.66
N SER A 39 12.64 -5.55 16.94
CA SER A 39 12.18 -6.35 18.09
C SER A 39 10.72 -6.15 18.46
N TRP A 40 10.06 -5.10 17.97
CA TRP A 40 8.66 -4.82 18.30
C TRP A 40 7.72 -5.90 17.77
N SER A 41 6.64 -6.13 18.50
CA SER A 41 5.52 -6.94 18.05
C SER A 41 4.78 -6.25 16.89
N ILE A 42 4.05 -7.04 16.10
CA ILE A 42 3.25 -6.50 15.01
C ILE A 42 2.23 -5.45 15.48
N ASN A 43 1.64 -5.66 16.67
CA ASN A 43 0.68 -4.74 17.26
C ASN A 43 1.31 -3.39 17.62
N GLU A 44 2.55 -3.36 18.11
CA GLU A 44 3.28 -2.12 18.40
C GLU A 44 3.56 -1.33 17.13
N VAL A 45 3.96 -2.01 16.04
CA VAL A 45 4.18 -1.40 14.72
C VAL A 45 2.87 -0.79 14.18
N ILE A 46 1.77 -1.55 14.22
CA ILE A 46 0.44 -1.07 13.78
C ILE A 46 0.00 0.15 14.61
N ASN A 47 0.18 0.09 15.93
CA ASN A 47 -0.20 1.19 16.83
C ASN A 47 0.64 2.45 16.57
N ARG A 48 1.94 2.30 16.32
CA ARG A 48 2.83 3.40 15.94
C ARG A 48 2.42 4.01 14.61
N MET A 49 2.15 3.20 13.59
CA MET A 49 1.66 3.66 12.29
C MET A 49 0.37 4.48 12.45
N ARG A 50 -0.66 3.91 13.07
CA ARG A 50 -1.96 4.59 13.32
C ARG A 50 -1.81 5.87 14.12
N PHE A 51 -0.89 5.91 15.08
CA PHE A 51 -0.63 7.11 15.87
C PHE A 51 -0.02 8.25 15.02
N LEU A 52 0.92 7.91 14.13
CA LEU A 52 1.62 8.89 13.29
C LEU A 52 0.78 9.35 12.11
N THR A 53 -0.11 8.50 11.56
CA THR A 53 -1.01 8.84 10.44
C THR A 53 -2.35 9.43 10.87
N LYS A 54 -2.61 9.52 12.19
CA LYS A 54 -3.85 10.14 12.69
C LYS A 54 -4.00 11.58 12.21
N ASN A 55 -5.18 11.96 11.69
CA ASN A 55 -5.44 13.32 11.17
C ASN A 55 -5.12 14.42 12.19
N LYS A 56 -5.28 14.16 13.50
CA LYS A 56 -4.89 15.11 14.57
C LYS A 56 -3.38 15.42 14.58
N LYS A 57 -2.53 14.42 14.31
CA LYS A 57 -1.07 14.58 14.23
C LYS A 57 -0.72 15.31 12.93
N LEU A 58 -1.28 14.90 11.79
CA LEU A 58 -1.07 15.54 10.50
C LEU A 58 -1.48 17.02 10.50
N PHE A 59 -2.65 17.33 11.06
CA PHE A 59 -3.10 18.70 11.29
C PHE A 59 -2.06 19.52 12.07
N ARG A 60 -1.51 18.97 13.17
CA ARG A 60 -0.52 19.68 13.99
C ARG A 60 0.78 19.93 13.21
N LEU A 61 1.24 18.95 12.45
CA LEU A 61 2.43 19.09 11.60
C LEU A 61 2.19 20.16 10.51
N GLY A 62 1.08 20.07 9.78
CA GLY A 62 0.76 21.02 8.72
C GLY A 62 0.54 22.45 9.22
N ALA A 63 -0.20 22.61 10.32
CA ALA A 63 -0.41 23.90 10.97
C ALA A 63 0.90 24.52 11.48
N GLY A 64 1.77 23.70 12.07
CA GLY A 64 3.11 24.12 12.52
C GLY A 64 4.01 24.62 11.39
N ARG A 65 3.73 24.21 10.14
CA ARG A 65 4.48 24.60 8.93
C ARG A 65 3.78 25.64 8.07
N ARG A 66 2.72 26.28 8.59
CA ARG A 66 1.94 27.31 7.87
C ARG A 66 1.33 26.82 6.54
N ILE A 67 1.12 25.51 6.36
CA ILE A 67 0.40 24.97 5.21
C ILE A 67 -1.02 25.56 5.05
N PRO A 68 -1.79 25.81 6.13
CA PRO A 68 -3.15 26.36 6.00
C PRO A 68 -3.23 27.70 5.25
N TYR A 69 -2.15 28.48 5.21
CA TYR A 69 -2.12 29.76 4.50
C TYR A 69 -2.08 29.62 2.98
N TYR A 70 -1.77 28.42 2.46
CA TYR A 70 -1.69 28.14 1.03
C TYR A 70 -2.90 27.35 0.51
N ILE A 71 -3.74 26.83 1.40
CA ILE A 71 -4.91 26.02 1.01
C ILE A 71 -5.93 26.92 0.32
N VAL A 72 -6.60 26.43 -0.72
CA VAL A 72 -7.76 27.06 -1.35
C VAL A 72 -8.98 26.24 -0.96
N GLY A 73 -9.77 26.74 -0.01
CA GLY A 73 -10.86 26.00 0.60
C GLY A 73 -12.27 26.52 0.33
N CYS A 74 -12.40 27.69 -0.30
CA CYS A 74 -13.69 28.30 -0.62
C CYS A 74 -13.75 28.70 -2.10
N PRO A 75 -14.95 28.74 -2.71
CA PRO A 75 -15.11 29.18 -4.08
C PRO A 75 -14.62 30.61 -4.26
N PHE A 76 -13.99 30.85 -5.39
CA PHE A 76 -13.59 32.20 -5.76
C PHE A 76 -14.83 33.07 -5.97
N ASN A 77 -14.93 34.16 -5.21
CA ASN A 77 -15.99 35.13 -5.33
C ASN A 77 -15.40 36.54 -5.32
N GLN A 78 -15.38 37.17 -6.49
CA GLN A 78 -14.83 38.52 -6.67
C GLN A 78 -15.43 39.56 -5.72
N ASN A 79 -16.69 39.37 -5.29
CA ASN A 79 -17.41 40.32 -4.46
C ASN A 79 -17.28 40.04 -2.95
N LYS A 80 -16.70 38.91 -2.53
CA LYS A 80 -16.72 38.47 -1.12
C LYS A 80 -15.40 37.91 -0.59
N SER A 81 -14.58 37.30 -1.43
CA SER A 81 -13.41 36.52 -1.00
C SER A 81 -12.11 36.94 -1.69
N TRP A 82 -12.10 38.09 -2.38
CA TRP A 82 -10.91 38.56 -3.10
C TRP A 82 -10.69 40.06 -2.93
N VAL A 83 -9.42 40.44 -2.75
CA VAL A 83 -8.95 41.82 -2.70
C VAL A 83 -7.73 41.93 -3.62
N PRO A 84 -7.64 42.96 -4.49
CA PRO A 84 -6.47 43.17 -5.34
C PRO A 84 -5.18 43.33 -4.51
N PRO A 85 -4.02 42.86 -5.02
CA PRO A 85 -2.73 43.11 -4.37
C PRO A 85 -2.50 44.62 -4.11
N GLY A 86 -2.14 44.97 -2.88
CA GLY A 86 -1.89 46.37 -2.46
C GLY A 86 -3.11 47.12 -1.94
N PHE A 87 -4.31 46.53 -1.97
CA PHE A 87 -5.50 47.09 -1.30
C PHE A 87 -5.62 46.55 0.13
N VAL A 88 -5.90 47.46 1.08
CA VAL A 88 -6.13 47.14 2.50
C VAL A 88 -7.56 47.48 2.85
N ILE A 89 -8.29 46.53 3.44
CA ILE A 89 -9.62 46.79 4.00
C ILE A 89 -9.43 47.56 5.31
N ASN A 90 -9.77 48.86 5.31
CA ASN A 90 -9.72 49.68 6.51
C ASN A 90 -10.68 49.12 7.57
N GLN A 91 -10.14 48.61 8.68
CA GLN A 91 -10.89 47.99 9.79
C GLN A 91 -11.72 48.99 10.63
N THR A 92 -11.84 50.24 10.19
CA THR A 92 -12.63 51.24 10.89
C THR A 92 -14.11 51.01 10.61
N VAL A 93 -14.87 50.68 11.67
CA VAL A 93 -16.33 50.86 11.87
C VAL A 93 -17.19 49.59 11.93
N SER A 94 -17.79 49.29 13.11
CA SER A 94 -18.90 48.33 13.35
C SER A 94 -18.58 46.82 13.27
N GLU A 95 -19.22 46.00 14.12
CA GLU A 95 -19.10 44.53 14.14
C GLU A 95 -19.39 43.89 12.76
N LEU A 96 -20.27 44.52 11.97
CA LEU A 96 -20.57 44.12 10.59
C LEU A 96 -19.35 44.27 9.65
N SER A 97 -18.50 45.28 9.80
CA SER A 97 -17.29 45.41 8.96
C SER A 97 -16.21 44.42 9.34
N ILE A 98 -16.13 44.03 10.62
CA ILE A 98 -15.20 43.01 11.09
C ILE A 98 -15.59 41.65 10.52
N ALA A 99 -16.89 41.31 10.55
CA ALA A 99 -17.41 40.11 9.91
C ALA A 99 -17.11 40.10 8.40
N MET A 100 -17.40 41.21 7.69
CA MET A 100 -17.08 41.35 6.27
C MET A 100 -15.58 41.22 6.00
N SER A 101 -14.71 41.91 6.76
CA SER A 101 -13.26 41.83 6.58
C SER A 101 -12.71 40.42 6.78
N ARG A 102 -13.30 39.62 7.68
CA ARG A 102 -12.97 38.21 7.85
C ARG A 102 -13.37 37.37 6.64
N GLU A 103 -14.50 37.64 5.98
CA GLU A 103 -14.88 36.95 4.73
C GLU A 103 -13.86 37.20 3.60
N TYR A 104 -13.25 38.38 3.54
CA TYR A 104 -12.24 38.72 2.52
C TYR A 104 -10.83 38.21 2.84
N THR A 105 -10.49 38.00 4.12
CA THR A 105 -9.09 37.73 4.55
C THR A 105 -8.89 36.35 5.17
N HIS A 106 -9.96 35.68 5.58
CA HIS A 106 -9.91 34.39 6.25
C HIS A 106 -10.90 33.41 5.62
N GLN A 107 -10.41 32.21 5.37
CA GLN A 107 -11.24 31.07 4.97
C GLN A 107 -11.42 30.12 6.17
N PRO A 108 -12.62 29.57 6.39
CA PRO A 108 -12.84 28.56 7.41
C PRO A 108 -12.26 27.21 6.94
N LEU A 109 -11.12 26.82 7.50
CA LEU A 109 -10.52 25.50 7.26
C LEU A 109 -10.77 24.57 8.45
N THR A 110 -11.25 23.36 8.16
CA THR A 110 -11.37 22.31 9.18
C THR A 110 -10.01 21.69 9.47
N LYS A 111 -9.86 21.11 10.67
CA LYS A 111 -8.64 20.34 11.02
C LYS A 111 -8.41 19.18 10.06
N LYS A 112 -9.51 18.57 9.58
CA LYS A 112 -9.48 17.47 8.62
C LYS A 112 -8.92 17.95 7.28
N ALA A 113 -9.45 19.03 6.71
CA ALA A 113 -8.96 19.59 5.44
C ALA A 113 -7.45 19.90 5.42
N ILE A 114 -6.88 20.34 6.55
CA ILE A 114 -5.44 20.58 6.66
C ILE A 114 -4.65 19.26 6.66
N ALA A 115 -5.17 18.21 7.32
CA ALA A 115 -4.55 16.88 7.30
C ALA A 115 -4.61 16.27 5.89
N ASP A 116 -5.78 16.30 5.26
CA ASP A 116 -6.01 15.79 3.91
C ASP A 116 -5.10 16.50 2.89
N CYS A 117 -4.87 17.82 3.06
CA CYS A 117 -3.92 18.57 2.23
C CYS A 117 -2.45 18.19 2.48
N VAL A 118 -2.06 17.83 3.71
CA VAL A 118 -0.71 17.30 3.99
C VAL A 118 -0.51 15.98 3.25
N GLU A 119 -1.50 15.09 3.27
CA GLU A 119 -1.48 13.83 2.50
C GLU A 119 -1.43 14.13 1.00
N GLY A 120 -2.27 15.05 0.50
CA GLY A 120 -2.26 15.47 -0.90
C GLY A 120 -0.91 16.01 -1.38
N LEU A 121 -0.21 16.78 -0.54
CA LEU A 121 1.14 17.24 -0.84
C LEU A 121 2.17 16.11 -0.88
N ILE A 122 2.06 15.13 0.03
CA ILE A 122 2.89 13.93 -0.01
C ILE A 122 2.63 13.16 -1.31
N GLY A 123 1.37 12.91 -1.66
CA GLY A 123 0.98 12.22 -2.88
C GLY A 123 1.50 12.91 -4.15
N TYR A 124 1.39 14.24 -4.22
CA TYR A 124 1.94 15.03 -5.32
C TYR A 124 3.46 14.88 -5.45
N LEU A 125 4.19 14.97 -4.33
CA LEU A 125 5.65 14.82 -4.34
C LEU A 125 6.09 13.41 -4.75
N CYS A 126 5.33 12.36 -4.39
CA CYS A 126 5.60 11.00 -4.82
C CYS A 126 5.52 10.86 -6.34
N LEU A 127 4.53 11.49 -6.97
CA LEU A 127 4.31 11.42 -8.41
C LEU A 127 5.34 12.20 -9.22
N VAL A 128 5.69 13.42 -8.77
CA VAL A 128 6.47 14.36 -9.58
C VAL A 128 7.95 14.39 -9.22
N CYS A 129 8.28 14.31 -7.94
CA CYS A 129 9.61 14.68 -7.44
C CYS A 129 10.44 13.48 -6.96
N GLY A 130 9.87 12.27 -6.99
CA GLY A 130 10.53 11.02 -6.59
C GLY A 130 10.81 10.92 -5.08
N ARG A 131 11.34 9.75 -4.69
CA ARG A 131 11.55 9.36 -3.28
C ARG A 131 12.29 10.41 -2.45
N ASN A 132 13.45 10.88 -2.90
CA ASN A 132 14.29 11.78 -2.10
C ASN A 132 13.58 13.08 -1.71
N SER A 133 12.75 13.60 -2.59
CA SER A 133 12.00 14.84 -2.37
C SER A 133 10.92 14.64 -1.30
N VAL A 134 10.19 13.52 -1.37
CA VAL A 134 9.17 13.16 -0.39
C VAL A 134 9.79 12.96 0.99
N LEU A 135 10.91 12.23 1.09
CA LEU A 135 11.58 12.01 2.38
C LEU A 135 12.06 13.32 3.00
N ARG A 136 12.62 14.23 2.19
CA ARG A 136 12.99 15.58 2.66
C ARG A 136 11.77 16.37 3.13
N PHE A 137 10.65 16.30 2.42
CA PHE A 137 9.42 16.97 2.81
C PHE A 137 8.83 16.40 4.11
N MET A 138 8.80 15.08 4.28
CA MET A 138 8.31 14.45 5.50
C MET A 138 9.21 14.77 6.71
N ARG A 139 10.54 14.75 6.55
CA ARG A 139 11.48 15.21 7.58
C ARG A 139 11.26 16.70 7.90
N TRP A 140 11.04 17.53 6.88
CA TRP A 140 10.69 18.93 7.08
C TRP A 140 9.35 19.11 7.78
N LEU A 141 8.33 18.28 7.54
CA LEU A 141 7.07 18.33 8.29
C LEU A 141 7.31 18.03 9.78
N GLY A 142 8.23 17.12 10.09
CA GLY A 142 8.59 16.70 11.44
C GLY A 142 8.40 15.20 11.70
N PHE A 143 8.40 14.37 10.66
CA PHE A 143 8.50 12.92 10.81
C PHE A 143 9.96 12.52 11.04
N GLU A 144 10.16 11.63 12.01
CA GLU A 144 11.42 10.93 12.23
C GLU A 144 11.47 9.78 11.23
N ILE A 145 12.26 9.93 10.15
CA ILE A 145 12.42 8.92 9.10
C ILE A 145 13.89 8.59 8.95
N SER A 146 14.31 7.47 9.53
CA SER A 146 15.60 6.85 9.28
C SER A 146 15.56 5.91 8.08
N GLU A 147 16.70 5.78 7.42
CA GLU A 147 16.93 4.80 6.35
C GLU A 147 17.91 3.74 6.89
N CYS A 148 17.52 3.10 8.00
CA CYS A 148 18.35 2.13 8.71
C CYS A 148 18.42 0.81 7.93
N LEU A 149 19.54 0.56 7.24
CA LEU A 149 19.77 -0.71 6.54
C LEU A 149 20.08 -1.85 7.51
N ASP A 150 20.67 -1.53 8.67
CA ASP A 150 21.02 -2.51 9.71
C ASP A 150 19.77 -3.22 10.26
N GLY A 151 18.63 -2.51 10.31
CA GLY A 151 17.34 -3.07 10.72
C GLY A 151 16.86 -4.23 9.85
N ILE A 152 17.29 -4.34 8.59
CA ILE A 152 16.93 -5.48 7.73
C ILE A 152 17.58 -6.76 8.23
N GLN A 153 18.85 -6.68 8.68
CA GLN A 153 19.55 -7.85 9.19
C GLN A 153 18.95 -8.33 10.51
N GLU A 154 18.52 -7.40 11.36
CA GLU A 154 17.86 -7.70 12.63
C GLU A 154 16.43 -8.27 12.48
N LEU A 155 15.74 -7.94 11.38
CA LEU A 155 14.45 -8.55 11.04
C LEU A 155 14.58 -10.03 10.66
N ILE A 156 15.74 -10.44 10.15
CA ILE A 156 15.99 -11.81 9.73
C ILE A 156 16.44 -12.61 10.95
N PRO A 157 15.69 -13.65 11.35
CA PRO A 157 16.12 -14.49 12.45
C PRO A 157 17.41 -15.23 12.07
N SER A 158 18.29 -15.44 13.05
CA SER A 158 19.55 -16.18 12.91
C SER A 158 19.31 -17.69 12.71
N ILE A 159 18.60 -18.06 11.65
CA ILE A 159 18.31 -19.44 11.28
C ILE A 159 19.35 -19.89 10.26
N ASP A 160 19.95 -21.04 10.51
CA ASP A 160 20.85 -21.65 9.54
C ASP A 160 20.02 -22.26 8.40
N PHE A 161 19.86 -21.51 7.31
CA PHE A 161 19.14 -21.95 6.12
C PHE A 161 19.95 -22.92 5.23
N ARG A 162 21.07 -23.49 5.72
CA ARG A 162 21.92 -24.45 4.98
C ARG A 162 21.31 -25.83 4.76
N THR A 163 20.07 -26.09 5.19
CA THR A 163 19.44 -27.39 4.91
C THR A 163 19.05 -27.50 3.43
N ASN A 164 19.23 -28.68 2.83
CA ASN A 164 18.92 -28.91 1.42
C ASN A 164 17.46 -28.57 1.07
N LEU A 165 16.52 -28.86 1.99
CA LEU A 165 15.10 -28.55 1.83
C LEU A 165 14.83 -27.06 1.59
N TYR A 166 15.49 -26.18 2.34
CA TYR A 166 15.33 -24.73 2.15
C TYR A 166 15.90 -24.26 0.81
N SER A 167 17.00 -24.88 0.36
CA SER A 167 17.60 -24.53 -0.93
C SER A 167 16.73 -24.91 -2.13
N GLU A 168 16.06 -26.07 -2.08
CA GLU A 168 15.14 -26.53 -3.13
C GLU A 168 13.87 -25.68 -3.19
N THR A 169 13.28 -25.38 -2.02
CA THR A 169 12.13 -24.47 -1.91
C THR A 169 12.48 -23.08 -2.45
N ALA A 170 13.63 -22.52 -2.06
CA ALA A 170 14.06 -21.21 -2.54
C ALA A 170 14.24 -21.19 -4.07
N ASN A 171 14.91 -22.19 -4.65
CA ASN A 171 15.10 -22.26 -6.11
C ASN A 171 13.77 -22.34 -6.87
N SER A 172 12.80 -23.10 -6.32
CA SER A 172 11.48 -23.25 -6.93
C SER A 172 10.70 -21.94 -6.93
N VAL A 173 10.70 -21.22 -5.80
CA VAL A 173 10.01 -19.92 -5.68
C VAL A 173 10.71 -18.83 -6.48
N GLU A 174 12.05 -18.81 -6.52
CA GLU A 174 12.82 -17.89 -7.39
C GLU A 174 12.47 -18.08 -8.87
N THR A 175 12.25 -19.34 -9.29
CA THR A 175 11.82 -19.67 -10.66
C THR A 175 10.39 -19.16 -10.93
N ILE A 176 9.47 -19.34 -9.98
CA ILE A 176 8.08 -18.85 -10.07
C ILE A 176 8.05 -17.32 -10.19
N LEU A 177 8.83 -16.63 -9.35
CA LEU A 177 8.89 -15.17 -9.32
C LEU A 177 9.71 -14.58 -10.47
N ASN A 178 10.46 -15.41 -11.19
CA ASN A 178 11.48 -14.98 -12.14
C ASN A 178 12.44 -13.94 -11.52
N TYR A 179 12.84 -14.18 -10.27
CA TYR A 179 13.64 -13.28 -9.44
C TYR A 179 14.61 -14.11 -8.57
N SER A 180 15.88 -13.70 -8.50
CA SER A 180 16.89 -14.35 -7.65
C SER A 180 17.20 -13.49 -6.43
N PHE A 181 17.02 -14.03 -5.22
CA PHE A 181 17.26 -13.30 -3.99
C PHE A 181 18.75 -13.19 -3.68
N ARG A 182 19.19 -12.01 -3.25
CA ARG A 182 20.54 -11.82 -2.67
C ARG A 182 20.59 -12.45 -1.29
N ASN A 183 19.52 -12.29 -0.50
CA ASN A 183 19.37 -12.89 0.81
C ASN A 183 18.15 -13.81 0.88
N ARG A 184 18.37 -15.10 0.58
CA ARG A 184 17.32 -16.14 0.62
C ARG A 184 16.68 -16.31 2.01
N SER A 185 17.32 -15.85 3.07
CA SER A 185 16.73 -15.85 4.42
C SER A 185 15.46 -15.00 4.52
N LEU A 186 15.37 -13.90 3.75
CA LEU A 186 14.15 -13.08 3.67
C LEU A 186 13.00 -13.86 3.04
N LEU A 187 13.28 -14.58 1.96
CA LEU A 187 12.30 -15.45 1.31
C LEU A 187 11.82 -16.54 2.28
N MET A 188 12.75 -17.20 2.98
CA MET A 188 12.37 -18.24 3.92
C MET A 188 11.54 -17.71 5.10
N LEU A 189 11.86 -16.51 5.59
CA LEU A 189 11.03 -15.83 6.59
C LEU A 189 9.62 -15.55 6.07
N ALA A 190 9.50 -15.07 4.81
CA ALA A 190 8.21 -14.81 4.18
C ALA A 190 7.36 -16.07 3.97
N LEU A 191 8.00 -17.24 3.82
CA LEU A 191 7.32 -18.53 3.67
C LEU A 191 7.06 -19.24 5.01
N THR A 192 7.42 -18.65 6.16
CA THR A 192 7.29 -19.32 7.46
C THR A 192 6.06 -18.85 8.23
N HIS A 193 5.06 -19.73 8.37
CA HIS A 193 3.89 -19.49 9.21
C HIS A 193 4.21 -19.70 10.70
N LYS A 194 3.54 -18.95 11.59
CA LYS A 194 3.75 -19.03 13.05
C LYS A 194 3.63 -20.43 13.66
N SER A 195 2.81 -21.30 13.06
CA SER A 195 2.65 -22.68 13.54
C SER A 195 3.87 -23.56 13.24
N TYR A 196 4.73 -23.15 12.31
CA TYR A 196 5.93 -23.91 11.94
C TYR A 196 7.07 -23.69 12.94
N SER A 197 7.33 -22.43 13.29
CA SER A 197 8.40 -21.99 14.17
C SER A 197 8.07 -22.13 15.66
N GLY A 198 6.79 -22.03 16.04
CA GLY A 198 6.35 -22.02 17.44
C GLY A 198 6.76 -20.75 18.21
N LEU A 199 7.39 -19.78 17.52
CA LEU A 199 7.84 -18.50 18.06
C LEU A 199 7.30 -17.37 17.18
N GLU A 200 6.58 -16.42 17.77
CA GLU A 200 6.04 -15.25 17.04
C GLU A 200 7.13 -14.42 16.36
N SER A 201 8.34 -14.41 16.92
CA SER A 201 9.51 -13.70 16.38
C SER A 201 10.03 -14.27 15.05
N ILE A 202 9.60 -15.47 14.67
CA ILE A 202 10.01 -16.16 13.44
C ILE A 202 8.73 -16.46 12.65
N SER A 203 8.08 -15.41 12.16
CA SER A 203 6.89 -15.54 11.33
C SER A 203 6.88 -14.47 10.24
N TYR A 204 6.16 -14.76 9.15
CA TYR A 204 5.98 -13.82 8.06
C TYR A 204 5.16 -12.58 8.46
N GLU A 205 4.50 -12.54 9.63
CA GLU A 205 3.45 -11.55 9.95
C GLU A 205 3.92 -10.09 9.80
N LYS A 206 5.17 -9.77 10.17
CA LYS A 206 5.77 -8.44 9.96
C LYS A 206 5.96 -8.11 8.48
N LEU A 207 6.43 -9.09 7.70
CA LEU A 207 6.61 -8.94 6.26
C LEU A 207 5.26 -8.85 5.54
N ALA A 208 4.26 -9.65 5.94
CA ALA A 208 2.92 -9.58 5.39
C ALA A 208 2.31 -8.19 5.60
N PHE A 209 2.42 -7.63 6.80
CA PHE A 209 1.91 -6.29 7.07
C PHE A 209 2.62 -5.19 6.27
N LEU A 210 3.96 -5.25 6.16
CA LEU A 210 4.70 -4.36 5.27
C LEU A 210 4.24 -4.54 3.81
N GLY A 211 4.11 -5.78 3.37
CA GLY A 211 3.66 -6.18 2.05
C GLY A 211 2.29 -5.61 1.72
N ASP A 212 1.33 -5.72 2.62
CA ASP A 212 -0.03 -5.16 2.44
C ASP A 212 0.03 -3.65 2.24
N THR A 213 0.75 -2.93 3.10
CA THR A 213 0.87 -1.46 2.96
C THR A 213 1.56 -1.06 1.66
N LEU A 214 2.57 -1.82 1.24
CA LEU A 214 3.31 -1.61 0.00
C LEU A 214 2.45 -1.91 -1.24
N LEU A 215 1.74 -3.04 -1.24
CA LEU A 215 0.85 -3.47 -2.31
C LEU A 215 -0.29 -2.47 -2.51
N ILE A 216 -0.93 -2.04 -1.42
CA ILE A 216 -1.97 -1.01 -1.45
C ILE A 216 -1.42 0.28 -2.09
N TYR A 217 -0.22 0.71 -1.71
CA TYR A 217 0.40 1.89 -2.32
C TYR A 217 0.71 1.70 -3.81
N GLN A 218 1.31 0.57 -4.21
CA GLN A 218 1.67 0.30 -5.61
C GLN A 218 0.42 0.18 -6.51
N ILE A 219 -0.62 -0.52 -6.04
CA ILE A 219 -1.89 -0.62 -6.77
C ILE A 219 -2.56 0.75 -6.84
N CYS A 220 -2.56 1.54 -5.76
CA CYS A 220 -3.09 2.90 -5.76
C CYS A 220 -2.34 3.80 -6.77
N LEU A 221 -1.00 3.71 -6.83
CA LEU A 221 -0.18 4.44 -7.80
C LEU A 221 -0.50 4.02 -9.24
N PHE A 222 -0.65 2.72 -9.50
CA PHE A 222 -1.07 2.21 -10.80
C PHE A 222 -2.46 2.75 -11.19
N LEU A 223 -3.44 2.65 -10.30
CA LEU A 223 -4.78 3.16 -10.57
C LEU A 223 -4.75 4.67 -10.81
N TYR A 224 -3.99 5.43 -10.02
CA TYR A 224 -3.87 6.88 -10.18
C TYR A 224 -3.33 7.26 -11.56
N THR A 225 -2.31 6.53 -12.04
CA THR A 225 -1.67 6.81 -13.33
C THR A 225 -2.49 6.35 -14.54
N GLN A 226 -3.21 5.22 -14.44
CA GLN A 226 -3.93 4.63 -15.58
C GLN A 226 -5.39 5.09 -15.73
N TYR A 227 -6.05 5.53 -14.64
CA TYR A 227 -7.49 5.77 -14.62
C TYR A 227 -7.85 7.23 -14.32
N THR A 228 -7.29 8.18 -15.07
CA THR A 228 -7.42 9.63 -14.79
C THR A 228 -8.85 10.15 -14.66
N ASP A 229 -9.81 9.46 -15.27
CA ASP A 229 -11.21 9.89 -15.36
C ASP A 229 -12.10 9.33 -14.23
N TYR A 230 -11.58 8.42 -13.41
CA TYR A 230 -12.36 7.78 -12.34
C TYR A 230 -12.63 8.77 -11.21
N GLN A 231 -13.84 8.71 -10.65
CA GLN A 231 -14.18 9.49 -9.47
C GLN A 231 -13.56 8.83 -8.22
N PRO A 232 -13.26 9.60 -7.15
CA PRO A 232 -12.65 9.05 -5.93
C PRO A 232 -13.39 7.82 -5.36
N LYS A 233 -14.73 7.80 -5.43
CA LYS A 233 -15.55 6.66 -4.99
C LYS A 233 -15.24 5.36 -5.76
N ASP A 234 -15.00 5.45 -7.05
CA ASP A 234 -14.77 4.29 -7.93
C ASP A 234 -13.35 3.76 -7.71
N TYR A 235 -12.41 4.67 -7.41
CA TYR A 235 -11.07 4.33 -6.94
C TYR A 235 -11.08 3.53 -5.64
N HIS A 236 -11.87 3.95 -4.65
CA HIS A 236 -11.97 3.24 -3.38
C HIS A 236 -12.48 1.82 -3.59
N LEU A 237 -13.59 1.66 -4.33
CA LEU A 237 -14.19 0.35 -4.59
C LEU A 237 -13.22 -0.59 -5.32
N LEU A 238 -12.58 -0.09 -6.38
CA LEU A 238 -11.64 -0.88 -7.16
C LEU A 238 -10.40 -1.24 -6.33
N LEU A 239 -9.85 -0.29 -5.55
CA LEU A 239 -8.72 -0.58 -4.69
C LEU A 239 -9.08 -1.67 -3.66
N GLU A 240 -10.21 -1.54 -2.97
CA GLU A 240 -10.65 -2.54 -1.97
C GLU A 240 -10.82 -3.93 -2.58
N TYR A 241 -11.33 -4.01 -3.81
CA TYR A 241 -11.45 -5.27 -4.54
C TYR A 241 -10.07 -5.86 -4.89
N LEU A 242 -9.14 -5.05 -5.39
CA LEU A 242 -7.80 -5.50 -5.82
C LEU A 242 -6.85 -5.81 -4.64
N THR A 243 -7.09 -5.21 -3.47
CA THR A 243 -6.20 -5.33 -2.30
C THR A 243 -6.76 -6.24 -1.21
N CYS A 244 -7.73 -7.11 -1.53
CA CYS A 244 -8.30 -8.02 -0.55
C CYS A 244 -7.46 -9.31 -0.41
N ASN A 245 -7.47 -9.90 0.80
CA ASN A 245 -6.74 -11.15 1.07
C ASN A 245 -7.17 -12.29 0.13
N ARG A 246 -8.43 -12.27 -0.33
CA ARG A 246 -8.93 -13.22 -1.33
C ARG A 246 -8.20 -13.07 -2.66
N MET A 247 -8.03 -11.83 -3.17
CA MET A 247 -7.30 -11.56 -4.40
C MET A 247 -5.85 -12.05 -4.30
N TYR A 248 -5.16 -11.70 -3.21
CA TYR A 248 -3.79 -12.15 -2.98
C TYR A 248 -3.67 -13.67 -2.84
N GLY A 249 -4.62 -14.32 -2.15
CA GLY A 249 -4.67 -15.76 -2.02
C GLY A 249 -4.90 -16.46 -3.37
N ILE A 250 -5.77 -15.92 -4.23
CA ILE A 250 -5.97 -16.44 -5.59
C ILE A 250 -4.69 -16.33 -6.42
N VAL A 251 -3.97 -15.21 -6.33
CA VAL A 251 -2.68 -15.04 -7.00
C VAL A 251 -1.64 -16.01 -6.46
N ALA A 252 -1.63 -16.26 -5.14
CA ALA A 252 -0.74 -17.24 -4.52
C ALA A 252 -1.01 -18.66 -5.05
N ILE A 253 -2.29 -19.04 -5.20
CA ILE A 253 -2.71 -20.35 -5.74
C ILE A 253 -2.33 -20.44 -7.23
N ALA A 254 -2.64 -19.41 -8.02
CA ALA A 254 -2.33 -19.34 -9.45
C ALA A 254 -0.83 -19.52 -9.74
N SER A 255 0.00 -19.00 -8.84
CA SER A 255 1.46 -19.01 -8.93
C SER A 255 2.09 -20.24 -8.28
N ASP A 256 1.29 -21.20 -7.78
CA ASP A 256 1.76 -22.38 -7.04
C ASP A 256 2.55 -22.05 -5.75
N LEU A 257 2.51 -20.80 -5.27
CA LEU A 257 3.27 -20.34 -4.10
C LEU A 257 2.81 -21.02 -2.81
N CYS A 258 1.52 -21.38 -2.73
CA CYS A 258 0.92 -22.04 -1.57
C CYS A 258 1.60 -23.37 -1.21
N LYS A 259 2.20 -24.07 -2.19
CA LYS A 259 2.89 -25.35 -1.99
C LYS A 259 4.19 -25.21 -1.18
N PHE A 260 4.74 -24.01 -1.13
CA PHE A 260 6.01 -23.71 -0.48
C PHE A 260 5.83 -23.05 0.90
N LEU A 261 4.59 -22.84 1.35
CA LEU A 261 4.28 -22.33 2.67
C LEU A 261 4.67 -23.35 3.74
N LEU A 262 5.56 -22.94 4.66
CA LEU A 262 5.98 -23.76 5.79
C LEU A 262 4.99 -23.59 6.94
N HIS A 263 4.13 -24.57 7.17
CA HIS A 263 3.17 -24.60 8.28
C HIS A 263 3.00 -26.00 8.89
N LYS A 264 2.50 -26.06 10.13
CA LYS A 264 2.09 -27.30 10.82
C LYS A 264 0.59 -27.31 11.17
N SER A 265 -0.17 -26.35 10.67
CA SER A 265 -1.61 -26.25 10.94
C SER A 265 -2.39 -27.25 10.09
N ARG A 266 -3.10 -28.19 10.74
CA ARG A 266 -3.95 -29.17 10.07
C ARG A 266 -5.14 -28.54 9.35
N GLU A 267 -5.73 -27.51 9.95
CA GLU A 267 -6.86 -26.78 9.37
C GLU A 267 -6.48 -26.15 8.03
N LEU A 268 -5.31 -25.48 8.00
CA LEU A 268 -4.80 -24.87 6.78
C LEU A 268 -4.49 -25.93 5.69
N THR A 269 -3.94 -27.08 6.07
CA THR A 269 -3.72 -28.19 5.13
C THR A 269 -5.03 -28.65 4.49
N LEU A 270 -6.07 -28.88 5.31
CA LEU A 270 -7.38 -29.31 4.80
C LEU A 270 -8.00 -28.29 3.84
N GLN A 271 -7.94 -27.00 4.18
CA GLN A 271 -8.47 -25.93 3.33
C GLN A 271 -7.71 -25.83 2.00
N ILE A 272 -6.39 -25.98 2.02
CA ILE A 272 -5.58 -25.99 0.79
C ILE A 272 -5.94 -27.23 -0.06
N ASP A 273 -6.06 -28.40 0.55
CA ASP A 273 -6.41 -29.64 -0.15
C ASP A 273 -7.82 -29.57 -0.76
N GLU A 274 -8.80 -29.00 -0.04
CA GLU A 274 -10.16 -28.77 -0.55
C GLU A 274 -10.17 -27.86 -1.78
N ILE A 275 -9.36 -26.80 -1.78
CA ILE A 275 -9.21 -25.92 -2.95
C ILE A 275 -8.64 -26.70 -4.14
N TYR A 276 -7.56 -27.46 -3.95
CA TYR A 276 -6.97 -28.22 -5.05
C TYR A 276 -7.91 -29.33 -5.55
N GLN A 277 -8.65 -30.00 -4.67
CA GLN A 277 -9.66 -30.99 -5.06
C GLN A 277 -10.79 -30.34 -5.86
N ALA A 278 -11.27 -29.15 -5.47
CA ALA A 278 -12.28 -28.43 -6.23
C ALA A 278 -11.75 -28.04 -7.63
N LEU A 279 -10.48 -27.64 -7.73
CA LEU A 279 -9.84 -27.35 -9.01
C LEU A 279 -9.66 -28.60 -9.90
N GLU A 280 -9.48 -29.78 -9.29
CA GLU A 280 -9.35 -31.07 -9.99
C GLU A 280 -10.70 -31.68 -10.39
N ALA A 281 -11.75 -31.50 -9.58
CA ALA A 281 -13.07 -32.10 -9.78
C ALA A 281 -13.91 -31.43 -10.89
N ASP A 282 -13.68 -30.16 -11.19
CA ASP A 282 -14.41 -29.38 -12.21
C ASP A 282 -13.98 -29.68 -13.67
N ASP A 283 -13.46 -30.88 -13.93
CA ASP A 283 -13.26 -31.50 -15.25
C ASP A 283 -12.70 -30.55 -16.34
N VAL A 284 -11.40 -30.26 -16.24
CA VAL A 284 -10.75 -29.33 -17.15
C VAL A 284 -9.64 -30.04 -17.92
N GLN A 285 -10.02 -30.76 -18.97
CA GLN A 285 -9.12 -31.05 -20.09
C GLN A 285 -8.48 -29.77 -20.66
N SER A 286 -8.98 -28.56 -20.35
CA SER A 286 -8.36 -27.25 -20.62
C SER A 286 -7.51 -26.64 -19.48
N PHE A 287 -7.27 -27.32 -18.35
CA PHE A 287 -6.33 -26.88 -17.30
C PHE A 287 -5.04 -27.69 -17.44
N SER A 288 -5.15 -29.01 -17.61
CA SER A 288 -3.97 -29.89 -17.80
C SER A 288 -3.28 -29.70 -19.16
N SER A 289 -4.02 -29.42 -20.24
CA SER A 289 -3.43 -29.12 -21.57
C SER A 289 -2.87 -27.70 -21.69
N THR A 290 -3.36 -26.77 -20.86
CA THR A 290 -2.90 -25.38 -20.75
C THR A 290 -1.69 -25.26 -19.82
N VAL A 291 -1.53 -26.20 -18.87
CA VAL A 291 -0.33 -26.33 -18.01
C VAL A 291 0.88 -26.87 -18.79
N GLN A 292 0.67 -27.61 -19.89
CA GLN A 292 1.76 -28.10 -20.75
C GLN A 292 2.21 -27.09 -21.83
N SER A 293 1.51 -25.96 -22.00
CA SER A 293 1.75 -24.99 -23.06
C SER A 293 2.00 -23.57 -22.54
N GLY A 294 3.05 -23.36 -21.74
CA GLY A 294 3.63 -22.02 -21.54
C GLY A 294 2.66 -20.88 -21.16
N CYS A 295 1.50 -21.18 -20.58
CA CYS A 295 0.53 -20.15 -20.25
C CYS A 295 1.00 -19.35 -19.04
N SER A 296 1.13 -18.04 -19.26
CA SER A 296 1.49 -17.05 -18.25
C SER A 296 0.59 -17.19 -17.02
N TYR A 297 1.18 -17.12 -15.82
CA TYR A 297 0.52 -17.00 -14.50
C TYR A 297 -0.72 -16.08 -14.52
N LYS A 298 -0.71 -15.07 -15.39
CA LYS A 298 -1.84 -14.22 -15.77
C LYS A 298 -3.15 -14.96 -16.11
N MET A 299 -3.11 -15.95 -17.01
CA MET A 299 -4.31 -16.66 -17.47
C MET A 299 -4.91 -17.53 -16.36
N LYS A 300 -4.06 -18.10 -15.49
CA LYS A 300 -4.50 -18.87 -14.33
C LYS A 300 -5.26 -18.00 -13.33
N THR A 301 -4.78 -16.77 -13.07
CA THR A 301 -5.46 -15.86 -12.14
C THR A 301 -6.86 -15.46 -12.61
N THR A 302 -7.03 -15.09 -13.89
CA THR A 302 -8.35 -14.74 -14.44
C THR A 302 -9.32 -15.92 -14.37
N LEU A 303 -8.88 -17.12 -14.77
CA LEU A 303 -9.70 -18.32 -14.69
C LEU A 303 -10.09 -18.66 -13.25
N LEU A 304 -9.19 -18.48 -12.28
CA LEU A 304 -9.49 -18.72 -10.87
C LEU A 304 -10.47 -17.68 -10.32
N LEU A 305 -10.41 -16.42 -10.75
CA LEU A 305 -11.36 -15.39 -10.34
C LEU A 305 -12.78 -15.66 -10.86
N GLU A 306 -12.92 -16.22 -12.06
CA GLU A 306 -14.20 -16.62 -12.64
C GLU A 306 -14.76 -17.90 -12.01
N LYS A 307 -13.89 -18.86 -11.67
CA LYS A 307 -14.29 -20.19 -11.18
C LYS A 307 -14.50 -20.26 -9.67
N LEU A 308 -13.66 -19.58 -8.91
CA LEU A 308 -13.87 -19.46 -7.47
C LEU A 308 -15.01 -18.46 -7.30
N SER A 309 -16.24 -18.97 -7.14
CA SER A 309 -17.40 -18.18 -6.74
C SER A 309 -17.02 -17.27 -5.57
N ILE A 310 -17.65 -16.10 -5.46
CA ILE A 310 -17.41 -15.10 -4.39
C ILE A 310 -17.46 -15.73 -2.98
N GLU A 311 -18.16 -16.86 -2.82
CA GLU A 311 -18.41 -17.58 -1.57
C GLU A 311 -17.39 -18.67 -1.20
N GLN A 312 -16.47 -19.07 -2.08
CA GLN A 312 -15.46 -20.08 -1.72
C GLN A 312 -14.36 -19.50 -0.82
N PHE A 313 -14.11 -20.18 0.30
CA PHE A 313 -13.21 -19.76 1.36
C PHE A 313 -11.75 -19.89 0.93
N VAL A 314 -11.10 -18.76 0.63
CA VAL A 314 -9.64 -18.69 0.44
C VAL A 314 -9.01 -18.38 1.80
N PRO A 315 -8.11 -19.23 2.33
CA PRO A 315 -7.45 -18.98 3.62
C PRO A 315 -6.67 -17.67 3.57
N LYS A 316 -6.82 -16.85 4.62
CA LYS A 316 -6.15 -15.54 4.67
C LYS A 316 -4.62 -15.70 4.62
N GLU A 317 -4.12 -16.81 5.17
CA GLU A 317 -2.70 -17.12 5.27
C GLU A 317 -2.03 -17.16 3.89
N LEU A 318 -2.76 -17.54 2.84
CA LEU A 318 -2.24 -17.54 1.47
C LEU A 318 -2.04 -16.11 0.96
N GLY A 319 -3.00 -15.22 1.24
CA GLY A 319 -2.88 -13.80 0.92
C GLY A 319 -1.76 -13.12 1.69
N ASP A 320 -1.68 -13.38 3.01
CA ASP A 320 -0.61 -12.87 3.86
C ASP A 320 0.77 -13.36 3.38
N THR A 321 0.88 -14.61 2.95
CA THR A 321 2.13 -15.18 2.40
C THR A 321 2.55 -14.47 1.12
N PHE A 322 1.60 -14.21 0.20
CA PHE A 322 1.89 -13.45 -1.02
C PHE A 322 2.39 -12.04 -0.69
N ALA A 323 1.71 -11.33 0.21
CA ALA A 323 2.13 -10.01 0.69
C ALA A 323 3.54 -10.07 1.31
N ALA A 324 3.81 -11.07 2.14
CA ALA A 324 5.12 -11.26 2.75
C ALA A 324 6.24 -11.50 1.73
N VAL A 325 5.98 -12.29 0.68
CA VAL A 325 6.95 -12.52 -0.41
C VAL A 325 7.21 -11.22 -1.18
N VAL A 326 6.19 -10.43 -1.47
CA VAL A 326 6.34 -9.11 -2.09
C VAL A 326 7.20 -8.18 -1.22
N ALA A 327 6.98 -8.17 0.10
CA ALA A 327 7.81 -7.42 1.03
C ALA A 327 9.26 -7.92 1.08
N ALA A 328 9.48 -9.24 1.00
CA ALA A 328 10.82 -9.80 0.94
C ALA A 328 11.58 -9.37 -0.32
N VAL A 329 10.93 -9.41 -1.50
CA VAL A 329 11.51 -8.90 -2.75
C VAL A 329 11.83 -7.41 -2.64
N PHE A 330 10.94 -6.64 -2.02
CA PHE A 330 11.17 -5.22 -1.77
C PHE A 330 12.40 -4.96 -0.91
N LEU A 331 12.49 -5.63 0.24
CA LEU A 331 13.59 -5.46 1.20
C LEU A 331 14.93 -5.95 0.65
N ASP A 332 14.95 -7.00 -0.18
CA ASP A 332 16.17 -7.51 -0.83
C ASP A 332 16.79 -6.49 -1.80
N ASN A 333 15.99 -5.56 -2.32
CA ASN A 333 16.42 -4.47 -3.20
C ASN A 333 16.56 -3.12 -2.48
N TYR A 334 16.11 -2.99 -1.22
CA TYR A 334 16.19 -1.74 -0.47
C TYR A 334 17.67 -1.31 -0.28
N PRO A 335 18.03 -0.03 -0.46
CA PRO A 335 17.15 1.13 -0.59
C PRO A 335 16.64 1.44 -2.01
N ASP A 336 16.90 0.64 -3.05
CA ASP A 336 16.43 0.94 -4.41
C ASP A 336 14.92 0.61 -4.60
N GLU A 337 14.06 1.54 -4.18
CA GLU A 337 12.60 1.41 -4.27
C GLU A 337 12.08 1.35 -5.73
N ASP A 338 12.79 1.95 -6.69
CA ASP A 338 12.38 2.00 -8.10
C ASP A 338 12.58 0.66 -8.80
N THR A 339 13.71 -0.01 -8.53
CA THR A 339 13.95 -1.38 -9.02
C THR A 339 13.01 -2.38 -8.34
N ALA A 340 12.82 -2.26 -7.03
CA ALA A 340 11.84 -3.06 -6.30
C ALA A 340 10.43 -2.91 -6.89
N GLY A 341 9.97 -1.68 -7.11
CA GLY A 341 8.66 -1.39 -7.68
C GLY A 341 8.45 -2.01 -9.07
N ARG A 342 9.48 -2.00 -9.93
CA ARG A 342 9.41 -2.64 -11.26
C ARG A 342 9.22 -4.16 -11.18
N ILE A 343 9.92 -4.82 -10.26
CA ILE A 343 9.78 -6.27 -10.05
C ILE A 343 8.38 -6.58 -9.49
N ILE A 344 7.93 -5.80 -8.50
CA ILE A 344 6.60 -5.96 -7.90
C ILE A 344 5.50 -5.74 -8.93
N ASN A 345 5.61 -4.74 -9.79
CA ASN A 345 4.65 -4.52 -10.88
C ASN A 345 4.57 -5.72 -11.82
N SER A 346 5.68 -6.41 -12.09
CA SER A 346 5.65 -7.66 -12.84
C SER A 346 4.82 -8.73 -12.12
N LEU A 347 4.94 -8.86 -10.79
CA LEU A 347 4.15 -9.78 -9.99
C LEU A 347 2.66 -9.39 -9.93
N LEU A 348 2.35 -8.09 -10.03
CA LEU A 348 0.99 -7.54 -9.97
C LEU A 348 0.25 -7.51 -11.31
N ASN A 349 0.93 -7.76 -12.44
CA ASN A 349 0.29 -7.82 -13.76
C ASN A 349 -1.03 -8.62 -13.80
N PRO A 350 -1.18 -9.79 -13.14
CA PRO A 350 -2.45 -10.52 -13.12
C PRO A 350 -3.58 -9.79 -12.41
N ILE A 351 -3.26 -8.99 -11.40
CA ILE A 351 -4.22 -8.18 -10.62
C ILE A 351 -4.67 -6.97 -11.45
N PHE A 352 -3.76 -6.34 -12.20
CA PHE A 352 -4.06 -5.15 -13.00
C PHE A 352 -4.97 -5.43 -14.20
N ASP A 353 -4.96 -6.66 -14.72
CA ASP A 353 -5.77 -7.06 -15.89
C ASP A 353 -7.14 -7.67 -15.53
N VAL A 354 -7.55 -7.66 -14.26
CA VAL A 354 -8.89 -8.13 -13.81
C VAL A 354 -10.05 -7.26 -14.35
N LYS A 355 -9.72 -6.23 -15.13
CA LYS A 355 -10.62 -5.32 -15.85
C LYS A 355 -11.69 -6.01 -16.73
N TYR A 356 -11.63 -7.33 -16.95
CA TYR A 356 -12.58 -8.06 -17.80
C TYR A 356 -13.78 -8.70 -17.08
N THR A 357 -13.95 -8.56 -15.75
CA THR A 357 -15.02 -9.28 -15.03
C THR A 357 -15.99 -8.39 -14.24
N CYS A 358 -15.92 -7.06 -14.38
CA CYS A 358 -16.85 -6.13 -13.71
C CYS A 358 -17.73 -5.32 -14.68
N GLU A 359 -18.03 -5.85 -15.87
CA GLU A 359 -19.13 -5.36 -16.72
C GLU A 359 -20.44 -6.10 -16.43
#